data_AF-A0A0C9WUM7-F1
#
_entry.id   AF-A0A0C9WUM7-F1
#
_cell.length_a   1.000
_cell.length_b   1.000
_cell.length_c   1.000
_cell.angle_alpha   90.00
_cell.angle_beta   90.00
_cell.angle_gamma   90.00
#
_symmetry.space_group_name_H-M   'P 1'
#
loop_
_entity.id
_entity.type
_entity.pdbx_description
1 polymer ?
#
loop_
_entity_poly.entity_id
_entity_poly.type
_entity_poly.pdbx_seq_one_letter_code
_entity_poly.pdbx_strand_id
1 'polypeptide(L)'
;MVRQFGSVGWCDADRIHSLANEVRAAEVRCFCGFRIMMENIHSETYSLLIEAYIKNPTQREYLFKAIETIPCIKECPFRWISNQESTVAERLVAFAAVEGIFFSGSFASIFWMKKRELMPGLTFSNELIRRDEGMHTDFACFLFSHLKRRRRPHPEVVKHIIVEVVKIEQEFLTGEILRPFAKSQGICSPRGRYIRKNSHRSSKNTV
;
A
#
# COMPACT_ATOMS: atom_id res chain seq x y z
N MET A 1 -8.67 -1.69 0.48
CA MET A 1 -9.28 -1.50 1.82
C MET A 1 -8.30 -1.86 2.93
N VAL A 2 -8.04 -3.14 3.22
CA VAL A 2 -7.20 -3.56 4.35
C VAL A 2 -5.75 -3.05 4.31
N ARG A 3 -5.08 -3.17 3.15
CA ARG A 3 -3.71 -2.66 2.97
C ARG A 3 -3.63 -1.14 3.03
N GLN A 4 -4.72 -0.47 2.67
CA GLN A 4 -4.83 0.98 2.59
C GLN A 4 -5.18 1.59 3.95
N PHE A 5 -6.02 0.90 4.73
CA PHE A 5 -6.21 1.17 6.14
C PHE A 5 -4.90 1.04 6.91
N GLY A 6 -4.13 0.00 6.60
CA GLY A 6 -2.84 -0.22 7.24
C GLY A 6 -1.83 0.86 6.99
N SER A 7 -1.64 1.23 5.73
CA SER A 7 -0.66 2.20 5.28
C SER A 7 -0.83 3.60 5.80
N VAL A 8 -2.08 4.02 6.09
CA VAL A 8 -2.36 5.33 6.68
C VAL A 8 -1.71 5.45 8.07
N GLY A 9 -1.61 4.33 8.82
CA GLY A 9 -0.83 4.27 10.06
C GLY A 9 0.69 4.20 9.86
N TRP A 10 1.18 3.83 8.67
CA TRP A 10 2.63 3.78 8.36
C TRP A 10 3.16 5.07 7.74
N CYS A 11 2.30 5.85 7.11
CA CYS A 11 2.52 7.26 6.78
C CYS A 11 2.47 8.10 8.06
N ASP A 12 3.22 7.66 9.07
CA ASP A 12 3.33 8.28 10.38
C ASP A 12 3.51 9.78 10.25
N ALA A 13 2.78 10.51 11.09
CA ALA A 13 3.01 11.93 11.32
C ALA A 13 4.51 12.20 11.53
N ASP A 14 5.25 11.32 12.21
CA ASP A 14 6.69 11.44 12.49
C ASP A 14 7.58 11.53 11.23
N ARG A 15 7.26 10.76 10.19
CA ARG A 15 8.07 10.72 8.96
C ARG A 15 7.82 11.94 8.08
N ILE A 16 6.56 12.38 8.06
CA ILE A 16 6.12 13.61 7.40
C ILE A 16 6.65 14.82 8.17
N HIS A 17 6.64 14.76 9.50
CA HIS A 17 7.25 15.76 10.37
C HIS A 17 8.75 15.85 10.13
N SER A 18 9.47 14.73 9.97
CA SER A 18 10.89 14.76 9.59
C SER A 18 11.10 15.50 8.27
N LEU A 19 10.34 15.16 7.21
CA LEU A 19 10.43 15.84 5.92
C LEU A 19 10.10 17.34 6.03
N ALA A 20 9.04 17.68 6.75
CA ALA A 20 8.59 19.05 6.99
C ALA A 20 9.61 19.88 7.79
N ASN A 21 10.30 19.25 8.74
CA ASN A 21 11.38 19.86 9.54
C ASN A 21 12.65 20.06 8.70
N GLU A 22 12.95 19.16 7.77
CA GLU A 22 14.14 19.22 6.93
C GLU A 22 14.02 20.25 5.79
N VAL A 23 12.83 20.45 5.22
CA VAL A 23 12.64 21.34 4.05
C VAL A 23 12.49 22.82 4.46
N ARG A 24 12.20 23.13 5.73
CA ARG A 24 12.15 24.48 6.35
C ARG A 24 11.25 25.55 5.68
N ALA A 25 10.70 25.32 4.49
CA ALA A 25 9.72 26.18 3.83
C ALA A 25 8.34 26.08 4.50
N ALA A 26 7.64 27.21 4.64
CA ALA A 26 6.36 27.27 5.35
C ALA A 26 5.23 26.58 4.55
N GLU A 27 5.27 26.71 3.23
CA GLU A 27 4.35 26.11 2.27
C GLU A 27 4.40 24.58 2.35
N VAL A 28 5.60 24.03 2.53
CA VAL A 28 5.80 22.58 2.67
C VAL A 28 5.23 22.08 3.98
N ARG A 29 5.43 22.81 5.09
CA ARG A 29 4.81 22.47 6.37
C ARG A 29 3.28 22.56 6.30
N CYS A 30 2.73 23.56 5.60
CA CYS A 30 1.29 23.70 5.41
C CYS A 30 0.71 22.51 4.65
N PHE A 31 1.33 22.13 3.52
CA PHE A 31 0.91 20.95 2.75
C PHE A 31 1.00 19.67 3.59
N CYS A 32 2.12 19.46 4.30
CA CYS A 32 2.31 18.31 5.18
C CYS A 32 1.25 18.24 6.28
N GLY A 33 0.87 19.37 6.90
CA GLY A 33 -0.19 19.41 7.90
C GLY A 33 -1.56 19.04 7.33
N PHE A 34 -1.90 19.56 6.14
CA PHE A 34 -3.16 19.21 5.47
C PHE A 34 -3.21 17.75 5.06
N ARG A 35 -2.09 17.21 4.56
CA ARG A 35 -1.96 15.78 4.28
C ARG A 35 -2.24 14.93 5.51
N ILE A 36 -1.58 15.20 6.65
CA ILE A 36 -1.80 14.43 7.90
C ILE A 36 -3.29 14.42 8.29
N MET A 37 -3.97 15.56 8.16
CA MET A 37 -5.40 15.64 8.42
C MET A 37 -6.20 14.75 7.46
N MET A 38 -5.90 14.79 6.16
CA MET A 38 -6.60 13.97 5.15
C MET A 38 -6.35 12.47 5.34
N GLU A 39 -5.13 12.08 5.65
CA GLU A 39 -4.77 10.69 5.98
C GLU A 39 -5.63 10.17 7.15
N ASN A 40 -5.80 10.96 8.22
CA ASN A 40 -6.69 10.57 9.34
C ASN A 40 -8.14 10.34 8.88
N ILE A 41 -8.66 11.19 7.98
CA ILE A 41 -10.00 11.02 7.39
C ILE A 41 -10.06 9.75 6.52
N HIS A 42 -8.99 9.42 5.80
CA HIS A 42 -8.91 8.18 5.02
C HIS A 42 -8.93 6.94 5.94
N SER A 43 -8.22 6.98 7.07
CA SER A 43 -8.23 5.91 8.08
C SER A 43 -9.63 5.65 8.61
N GLU A 44 -10.34 6.73 9.01
CA GLU A 44 -11.71 6.64 9.49
C GLU A 44 -12.64 6.09 8.40
N THR A 45 -12.51 6.60 7.17
CA THR A 45 -13.31 6.14 6.03
C THR A 45 -13.15 4.64 5.79
N TYR A 46 -11.92 4.12 5.81
CA TYR A 46 -11.69 2.67 5.68
C TYR A 46 -12.23 1.88 6.87
N SER A 47 -12.13 2.40 8.08
CA SER A 47 -12.71 1.76 9.28
C SER A 47 -14.21 1.59 9.14
N LEU A 48 -14.90 2.68 8.76
CA LEU A 48 -16.35 2.68 8.54
C LEU A 48 -16.76 1.71 7.44
N LEU A 49 -16.00 1.61 6.34
CA LEU A 49 -16.25 0.65 5.27
C LEU A 49 -16.09 -0.81 5.75
N ILE A 50 -15.04 -1.09 6.54
CA ILE A 50 -14.82 -2.42 7.13
C ILE A 50 -15.98 -2.77 8.07
N GLU A 51 -16.39 -1.87 8.95
CA GLU A 51 -17.51 -2.09 9.87
C GLU A 51 -18.84 -2.28 9.13
N ALA A 52 -19.07 -1.50 8.07
CA ALA A 52 -20.28 -1.59 7.27
C ALA A 52 -20.38 -2.95 6.57
N TYR A 53 -19.29 -3.48 6.01
CA TYR A 53 -19.33 -4.70 5.20
C TYR A 53 -19.01 -5.99 5.97
N ILE A 54 -18.26 -5.93 7.08
CA ILE A 54 -17.81 -7.11 7.82
C ILE A 54 -18.56 -7.23 9.15
N LYS A 55 -19.62 -8.05 9.12
CA LYS A 55 -20.51 -8.25 10.27
C LYS A 55 -19.90 -9.14 11.36
N ASN A 56 -19.07 -10.11 10.98
CA ASN A 56 -18.40 -10.99 11.94
C ASN A 56 -17.29 -10.23 12.69
N PRO A 57 -17.38 -10.09 14.03
CA PRO A 57 -16.41 -9.32 14.81
C PRO A 57 -15.00 -9.92 14.79
N THR A 58 -14.87 -11.25 14.80
CA THR A 58 -13.56 -11.93 14.74
C THR A 58 -12.88 -11.68 13.40
N GLN A 59 -13.63 -11.74 12.30
CA GLN A 59 -13.10 -11.41 10.98
C GLN A 59 -12.71 -9.93 10.88
N ARG A 60 -13.49 -9.04 11.49
CA ARG A 60 -13.19 -7.61 11.55
C ARG A 60 -11.91 -7.32 12.30
N GLU A 61 -11.74 -7.91 13.49
CA GLU A 61 -10.53 -7.79 14.29
C GLU A 61 -9.30 -8.30 13.53
N TYR A 62 -9.44 -9.43 12.83
CA TYR A 62 -8.39 -9.93 11.95
C TYR A 62 -8.03 -8.93 10.83
N LEU A 63 -9.01 -8.30 10.19
CA LEU A 63 -8.77 -7.31 9.14
C LEU A 63 -8.13 -6.02 9.67
N PHE A 64 -8.45 -5.60 10.89
CA PHE A 64 -7.76 -4.49 11.55
C PHE A 64 -6.30 -4.86 11.92
N LYS A 65 -6.04 -6.12 12.27
CA LYS A 65 -4.69 -6.67 12.53
C LYS A 65 -3.96 -7.13 11.26
N ALA A 66 -4.57 -6.99 10.09
CA ALA A 66 -4.00 -7.46 8.83
C ALA A 66 -2.67 -6.77 8.48
N ILE A 67 -2.48 -5.56 9.02
CA ILE A 67 -1.24 -4.79 8.94
C ILE A 67 -0.05 -5.58 9.48
N GLU A 68 -0.26 -6.28 10.58
CA GLU A 68 0.78 -7.05 11.28
C GLU A 68 0.93 -8.46 10.71
N THR A 69 -0.10 -8.96 10.04
CA THR A 69 -0.23 -10.38 9.68
C THR A 69 -0.04 -10.68 8.20
N ILE A 70 -0.16 -9.70 7.29
CA ILE A 70 0.07 -9.89 5.86
C ILE A 70 1.52 -9.54 5.51
N PRO A 71 2.38 -10.51 5.13
CA PRO A 71 3.82 -10.31 4.97
C PRO A 71 4.21 -9.24 3.95
N CYS A 72 3.50 -9.13 2.82
CA CYS A 72 3.79 -8.13 1.79
C CYS A 72 3.39 -6.70 2.19
N ILE A 73 2.59 -6.53 3.26
CA ILE A 73 2.32 -5.21 3.86
C ILE A 73 3.48 -4.83 4.77
N LYS A 74 4.05 -5.81 5.48
CA LYS A 74 5.20 -5.65 6.38
C LYS A 74 6.52 -5.43 5.64
N GLU A 75 6.67 -6.04 4.47
CA GLU A 75 7.90 -5.99 3.67
C GLU A 75 7.85 -4.89 2.57
N CYS A 76 8.63 -3.82 2.80
CA CYS A 76 9.61 -3.33 1.81
C CYS A 76 9.34 -2.12 0.86
N PRO A 77 8.58 -1.09 1.25
CA PRO A 77 8.93 0.31 0.87
C PRO A 77 9.40 1.15 2.05
N PHE A 78 8.92 0.79 3.25
CA PHE A 78 9.22 1.51 4.48
C PHE A 78 10.68 1.45 4.88
N ARG A 79 11.48 0.51 4.34
CA ARG A 79 12.93 0.50 4.57
C ARG A 79 13.57 1.78 4.04
N TRP A 80 13.24 2.21 2.83
CA TRP A 80 13.75 3.45 2.25
C TRP A 80 13.31 4.68 3.06
N ILE A 81 12.09 4.65 3.58
CA ILE A 81 11.52 5.77 4.35
C ILE A 81 12.05 5.80 5.80
N SER A 82 12.33 4.63 6.41
CA SER A 82 12.79 4.50 7.81
C SER A 82 14.30 4.56 7.96
N ASN A 83 15.04 4.31 6.87
CA ASN A 83 16.48 4.26 6.94
C ASN A 83 17.05 5.67 7.13
N GLN A 84 17.66 5.90 8.30
CA GLN A 84 18.30 7.17 8.64
C GLN A 84 19.49 7.51 7.73
N GLU A 85 20.08 6.51 7.06
CA GLU A 85 21.15 6.72 6.08
C GLU A 85 20.65 7.15 4.70
N SER A 86 19.36 6.95 4.40
CA SER A 86 18.79 7.37 3.12
C SER A 86 18.69 8.88 3.07
N THR A 87 19.03 9.49 1.94
CA THR A 87 18.94 10.93 1.73
C THR A 87 17.47 11.39 1.64
N VAL A 88 17.19 12.67 1.93
CA VAL A 88 15.86 13.28 1.72
C VAL A 88 15.32 12.98 0.31
N ALA A 89 16.20 13.01 -0.69
CA ALA A 89 15.83 12.83 -2.07
C ALA A 89 15.40 11.38 -2.38
N GLU A 90 16.10 10.38 -1.83
CA GLU A 90 15.71 8.97 -1.93
C GLU A 90 14.40 8.70 -1.17
N ARG A 91 14.26 9.29 0.02
CA ARG A 91 13.01 9.19 0.79
C ARG A 91 11.83 9.80 0.03
N LEU A 92 12.00 10.96 -0.61
CA LEU A 92 10.96 11.58 -1.45
C LEU A 92 10.54 10.69 -2.62
N VAL A 93 11.49 10.02 -3.28
CA VAL A 93 11.18 9.05 -4.34
C VAL A 93 10.41 7.85 -3.78
N ALA A 94 10.85 7.31 -2.63
CA ALA A 94 10.16 6.21 -1.97
C ALA A 94 8.74 6.60 -1.52
N PHE A 95 8.55 7.80 -0.98
CA PHE A 95 7.22 8.34 -0.65
C PHE A 95 6.33 8.44 -1.88
N ALA A 96 6.80 9.05 -2.97
CA ALA A 96 6.04 9.14 -4.22
C ALA A 96 5.67 7.74 -4.77
N ALA A 97 6.57 6.77 -4.63
CA ALA A 97 6.32 5.39 -5.03
C ALA A 97 5.24 4.71 -4.16
N VAL A 98 5.25 4.95 -2.84
CA VAL A 98 4.23 4.42 -1.93
C VAL A 98 2.87 5.00 -2.24
N GLU A 99 2.75 6.33 -2.32
CA GLU A 99 1.45 6.98 -2.57
C GLU A 99 0.92 6.67 -3.98
N GLY A 100 1.80 6.68 -4.99
CA GLY A 100 1.38 6.56 -6.39
C GLY A 100 1.28 5.12 -6.92
N ILE A 101 2.12 4.19 -6.43
CA ILE A 101 2.25 2.84 -7.00
C ILE A 101 1.71 1.77 -6.02
N PHE A 102 2.06 1.85 -4.74
CA PHE A 102 1.79 0.79 -3.76
C PHE A 102 0.28 0.59 -3.47
N PHE A 103 -0.61 1.46 -3.93
CA PHE A 103 -2.07 1.26 -3.89
C PHE A 103 -2.75 1.24 -5.25
N SER A 104 -1.98 1.40 -6.33
CA SER A 104 -2.51 1.59 -7.68
C SER A 104 -3.42 0.43 -8.13
N GLY A 105 -3.07 -0.81 -7.80
CA GLY A 105 -3.88 -1.98 -8.13
C GLY A 105 -5.16 -2.06 -7.31
N SER A 106 -5.11 -1.67 -6.02
CA SER A 106 -6.31 -1.58 -5.18
C SER A 106 -7.27 -0.53 -5.73
N PHE A 107 -6.79 0.67 -6.06
CA PHE A 107 -7.58 1.72 -6.68
C PHE A 107 -8.21 1.28 -8.00
N ALA A 108 -7.44 0.61 -8.86
CA ALA A 108 -7.93 0.09 -10.13
C ALA A 108 -9.00 -1.00 -9.94
N SER A 109 -8.82 -1.89 -8.97
CA SER A 109 -9.78 -2.97 -8.68
C SER A 109 -11.13 -2.44 -8.16
N ILE A 110 -11.13 -1.38 -7.36
CA ILE A 110 -12.36 -0.74 -6.88
C ILE A 110 -13.00 0.07 -8.02
N PHE A 111 -12.20 0.75 -8.84
CA PHE A 111 -12.73 1.44 -10.03
C PHE A 111 -13.37 0.46 -11.03
N TRP A 112 -12.85 -0.76 -11.13
CA TRP A 112 -13.49 -1.83 -11.91
C TRP A 112 -14.89 -2.19 -11.38
N MET A 113 -15.10 -2.18 -10.06
CA MET A 113 -16.42 -2.35 -9.46
C MET A 113 -17.36 -1.19 -9.81
N LYS A 114 -16.84 0.06 -9.81
CA LYS A 114 -17.59 1.25 -10.25
C LYS A 114 -18.13 1.11 -11.66
N LYS A 115 -17.31 0.62 -12.60
CA LYS A 115 -17.72 0.39 -14.00
C LYS A 115 -18.92 -0.56 -14.12
N ARG A 116 -19.15 -1.38 -13.10
CA ARG A 116 -20.26 -2.34 -13.00
C ARG A 116 -21.38 -1.87 -12.05
N GLU A 117 -21.31 -0.62 -11.61
CA GLU A 117 -22.30 0.00 -10.72
C GLU A 117 -22.45 -0.73 -9.37
N LEU A 118 -21.37 -1.34 -8.89
CA LEU A 118 -21.34 -2.05 -7.61
C LEU A 118 -20.76 -1.17 -6.51
N MET A 119 -21.29 -1.33 -5.29
CA MET A 119 -20.73 -0.76 -4.05
C MET A 119 -20.55 0.77 -4.10
N PRO A 120 -21.61 1.55 -4.33
CA PRO A 120 -21.51 2.99 -4.60
C PRO A 120 -20.79 3.79 -3.51
N GLY A 121 -20.98 3.44 -2.23
CA GLY A 121 -20.28 4.08 -1.11
C GLY A 121 -18.77 3.79 -1.09
N LEU A 122 -18.37 2.57 -1.46
CA LEU A 122 -16.96 2.19 -1.60
C LEU A 122 -16.31 2.89 -2.79
N THR A 123 -16.99 2.93 -3.93
CA THR A 123 -16.43 3.51 -5.16
C THR A 123 -16.31 5.03 -5.06
N PHE A 124 -17.29 5.69 -4.43
CA PHE A 124 -17.25 7.13 -4.20
C PHE A 124 -16.13 7.54 -3.25
N SER A 125 -16.01 6.88 -2.10
CA SER A 125 -14.90 7.15 -1.17
C SER A 125 -13.54 6.88 -1.80
N ASN A 126 -13.41 5.81 -2.60
CA ASN A 126 -12.20 5.50 -3.35
C ASN A 126 -11.81 6.59 -4.36
N GLU A 127 -12.75 7.28 -4.99
CA GLU A 127 -12.46 8.41 -5.88
C GLU A 127 -11.85 9.59 -5.12
N LEU A 128 -12.41 9.91 -3.95
CA LEU A 128 -11.91 11.00 -3.11
C LEU A 128 -10.51 10.68 -2.59
N ILE A 129 -10.31 9.48 -2.05
CA ILE A 129 -9.01 9.06 -1.51
C ILE A 129 -7.97 9.02 -2.64
N ARG A 130 -8.29 8.42 -3.79
CA ARG A 130 -7.37 8.38 -4.94
C ARG A 130 -6.96 9.78 -5.40
N ARG A 131 -7.89 10.74 -5.44
CA ARG A 131 -7.59 12.13 -5.80
C ARG A 131 -6.55 12.72 -4.83
N ASP A 132 -6.74 12.48 -3.54
CA ASP A 132 -5.84 12.99 -2.50
C ASP A 132 -4.45 12.34 -2.61
N GLU A 133 -4.36 11.02 -2.80
CA GLU A 133 -3.05 10.35 -3.00
C GLU A 133 -2.34 10.77 -4.29
N GLY A 134 -3.10 11.08 -5.34
CA GLY A 134 -2.55 11.70 -6.54
C GLY A 134 -1.88 13.02 -6.21
N MET A 135 -2.55 13.88 -5.43
CA MET A 135 -2.01 15.16 -4.99
C MET A 135 -0.76 14.98 -4.10
N HIS A 136 -0.77 14.00 -3.19
CA HIS A 136 0.39 13.67 -2.35
C HIS A 136 1.60 13.25 -3.20
N THR A 137 1.36 12.40 -4.19
CA THR A 137 2.39 11.93 -5.14
C THR A 137 2.96 13.08 -5.97
N ASP A 138 2.09 13.92 -6.52
CA ASP A 138 2.48 15.09 -7.32
C ASP A 138 3.31 16.07 -6.49
N PHE A 139 2.93 16.28 -5.23
CA PHE A 139 3.68 17.14 -4.32
C PHE A 139 5.07 16.58 -4.00
N ALA A 140 5.21 15.27 -3.79
CA ALA A 140 6.52 14.64 -3.62
C ALA A 140 7.41 14.82 -4.86
N CYS A 141 6.83 14.67 -6.07
CA CYS A 141 7.52 14.94 -7.33
C CYS A 141 7.92 16.42 -7.48
N PHE A 142 7.04 17.34 -7.07
CA PHE A 142 7.29 18.77 -7.04
C PHE A 142 8.45 19.13 -6.12
N LEU A 143 8.49 18.59 -4.90
CA LEU A 143 9.63 18.79 -3.99
C LEU A 143 10.93 18.24 -4.58
N PHE A 144 10.88 17.05 -5.20
CA PHE A 144 12.02 16.46 -5.86
C PHE A 144 12.57 17.34 -7.00
N SER A 145 11.69 17.99 -7.77
CA SER A 145 12.07 18.92 -8.84
C SER A 145 12.76 20.18 -8.32
N HIS A 146 12.47 20.60 -7.09
CA HIS A 146 13.12 21.74 -6.42
C HIS A 146 14.47 21.39 -5.77
N LEU A 147 14.84 20.09 -5.71
CA LEU A 147 16.16 19.69 -5.23
C LEU A 147 17.25 20.13 -6.22
N LYS A 148 18.30 20.75 -5.67
CA LYS A 148 19.55 21.04 -6.41
C LYS A 148 20.07 19.75 -7.04
N ARG A 149 20.51 19.81 -8.31
CA ARG A 149 20.97 18.63 -9.08
C ARG A 149 21.95 17.74 -8.32
N ARG A 150 22.93 18.33 -7.61
CA ARG A 150 23.92 17.62 -6.77
C ARG A 150 23.35 16.85 -5.56
N ARG A 151 22.11 17.11 -5.18
CA ARG A 151 21.41 16.43 -4.08
C ARG A 151 20.42 15.37 -4.57
N ARG A 152 20.26 15.22 -5.89
CA ARG A 152 19.40 14.19 -6.46
C ARG A 152 20.18 12.87 -6.52
N PRO A 153 19.54 11.74 -6.20
CA PRO A 153 20.16 10.44 -6.33
C PRO A 153 20.46 10.14 -7.80
N HIS A 154 21.38 9.20 -8.03
CA HIS A 154 21.66 8.70 -9.37
C HIS A 154 20.37 8.11 -9.98
N PRO A 155 20.09 8.30 -11.29
CA PRO A 155 18.88 7.77 -11.92
C PRO A 155 18.64 6.26 -11.71
N GLU A 156 19.71 5.46 -11.64
CA GLU A 156 19.58 4.02 -11.34
C GLU A 156 19.07 3.76 -9.91
N VAL A 157 19.36 4.62 -8.93
CA VAL A 157 18.78 4.50 -7.58
C VAL A 157 17.30 4.81 -7.61
N VAL A 158 16.87 5.86 -8.33
CA VAL A 158 15.45 6.18 -8.52
C VAL A 158 14.74 4.98 -9.15
N LYS A 159 15.28 4.44 -10.24
CA LYS A 159 14.76 3.27 -10.93
C LYS A 159 14.71 2.05 -10.02
N HIS A 160 15.74 1.82 -9.20
CA HIS A 160 15.76 0.71 -8.25
C HIS A 160 14.58 0.79 -7.27
N ILE A 161 14.38 1.95 -6.63
CA ILE A 161 13.27 2.18 -5.69
C ILE A 161 11.92 1.94 -6.38
N ILE A 162 11.71 2.50 -7.57
CA ILE A 162 10.44 2.34 -8.31
C ILE A 162 10.20 0.88 -8.69
N VAL A 163 11.21 0.18 -9.23
CA VAL A 163 11.08 -1.23 -9.63
C VAL A 163 10.79 -2.12 -8.43
N GLU A 164 11.41 -1.85 -7.28
CA GLU A 164 11.16 -2.58 -6.04
C GLU A 164 9.69 -2.45 -5.61
N VAL A 165 9.17 -1.23 -5.55
CA VAL A 165 7.76 -0.98 -5.18
C VAL A 165 6.79 -1.60 -6.18
N VAL A 166 7.08 -1.52 -7.48
CA VAL A 166 6.26 -2.17 -8.52
C VAL A 166 6.22 -3.69 -8.34
N LYS A 167 7.36 -4.33 -8.03
CA LYS A 167 7.40 -5.78 -7.80
C LYS A 167 6.55 -6.18 -6.59
N ILE A 168 6.61 -5.41 -5.52
CA ILE A 168 5.80 -5.66 -4.32
C ILE A 168 4.30 -5.52 -4.65
N GLU A 169 3.91 -4.49 -5.41
CA GLU A 169 2.53 -4.32 -5.85
C GLU A 169 2.04 -5.49 -6.71
N GLN A 170 2.87 -5.95 -7.64
CA GLN A 170 2.57 -7.11 -8.48
C GLN A 170 2.40 -8.40 -7.65
N GLU A 171 3.29 -8.64 -6.68
CA GLU A 171 3.18 -9.82 -5.80
C GLU A 171 1.93 -9.72 -4.91
N PHE A 172 1.58 -8.54 -4.40
CA PHE A 172 0.35 -8.37 -3.63
C PHE A 172 -0.90 -8.72 -4.46
N LEU A 173 -1.01 -8.14 -5.66
CA LEU A 173 -2.17 -8.37 -6.51
C LEU A 173 -2.27 -9.84 -6.93
N THR A 174 -1.15 -10.45 -7.32
CA THR A 174 -1.16 -11.83 -7.83
C THR A 174 -1.20 -12.87 -6.71
N GLY A 175 -0.43 -12.68 -5.64
CA GLY A 175 -0.22 -13.61 -4.54
C GLY A 175 -1.29 -13.55 -3.45
N GLU A 176 -1.62 -12.37 -2.96
CA GLU A 176 -2.52 -12.19 -1.81
C GLU A 176 -3.98 -11.99 -2.21
N ILE A 177 -4.25 -11.45 -3.40
CA ILE A 177 -5.62 -11.22 -3.88
C ILE A 177 -6.04 -12.29 -4.87
N LEU A 178 -5.38 -12.37 -6.03
CA LEU A 178 -5.85 -13.17 -7.15
C LEU A 178 -5.72 -14.68 -6.91
N ARG A 179 -4.63 -15.15 -6.29
CA ARG A 179 -4.46 -16.59 -6.00
C ARG A 179 -5.50 -17.13 -5.00
N PRO A 180 -5.75 -16.49 -3.85
CA PRO A 180 -6.83 -16.91 -2.94
C PRO A 180 -8.21 -16.84 -3.57
N PHE A 181 -8.48 -15.80 -4.37
CA PHE A 181 -9.73 -15.67 -5.12
C PHE A 181 -9.91 -16.81 -6.14
N ALA A 182 -8.91 -17.08 -6.98
CA ALA A 182 -8.96 -18.18 -7.94
C ALA A 182 -9.19 -19.52 -7.24
N LYS A 183 -8.51 -19.75 -6.11
CA LYS A 183 -8.69 -20.96 -5.30
C LYS A 183 -10.11 -21.09 -4.73
N SER A 184 -10.71 -20.00 -4.26
CA SER A 184 -12.08 -20.02 -3.73
C SER A 184 -13.13 -20.28 -4.82
N GLN A 185 -12.84 -19.89 -6.06
CA GLN A 185 -13.69 -20.15 -7.23
C GLN A 185 -13.39 -21.51 -7.90
N GLY A 186 -12.48 -22.32 -7.36
CA GLY A 186 -12.06 -23.58 -7.97
C GLY A 186 -11.32 -23.43 -9.31
N ILE A 187 -10.87 -22.21 -9.63
CA ILE A 187 -10.12 -21.91 -10.86
C ILE A 187 -8.67 -22.35 -10.65
N CYS A 188 -8.31 -23.47 -11.26
CA CYS A 188 -6.94 -23.96 -11.25
C CYS A 188 -6.11 -23.27 -12.34
N SER A 189 -4.88 -22.85 -12.01
CA SER A 189 -3.94 -22.24 -12.97
C SER A 189 -3.74 -23.15 -14.20
N PRO A 190 -3.73 -22.63 -15.44
CA PRO A 190 -3.38 -23.40 -16.64
C PRO A 190 -1.96 -23.99 -16.62
N ARG A 191 -1.11 -23.58 -15.68
CA ARG A 191 0.25 -24.11 -15.52
C ARG A 191 0.38 -24.76 -14.15
N GLY A 192 0.15 -26.07 -14.10
CA GLY A 192 0.28 -26.91 -12.92
C GLY A 192 1.72 -26.97 -12.40
N ARG A 193 2.09 -26.04 -11.51
CA ARG A 193 3.29 -26.18 -10.65
C ARG A 193 2.92 -25.97 -9.18
N TYR A 194 2.60 -27.11 -8.57
CA TYR A 194 2.82 -27.57 -7.19
C TYR A 194 2.63 -26.62 -5.98
N ILE A 195 1.74 -27.05 -5.08
CA ILE A 195 2.14 -27.35 -3.69
C ILE A 195 1.98 -28.87 -3.52
N ARG A 196 3.11 -29.58 -3.44
CA ARG A 196 3.15 -30.99 -3.05
C ARG A 196 2.77 -31.02 -1.57
N LYS A 197 1.59 -31.53 -1.21
CA LYS A 197 1.32 -31.92 0.18
C LYS A 197 2.35 -32.98 0.55
N ASN A 198 3.25 -32.67 1.48
CA ASN A 198 3.96 -33.72 2.21
C ASN A 198 2.92 -34.42 3.11
N SER A 199 2.17 -35.36 2.55
CA SER A 199 1.52 -36.40 3.35
C SER A 199 2.58 -37.45 3.65
N HIS A 200 3.18 -37.38 4.84
CA HIS A 200 3.85 -38.57 5.38
C HIS A 200 2.76 -39.62 5.66
N ARG A 201 2.88 -40.72 4.93
CA ARG A 201 2.12 -41.96 5.09
C ARG A 201 2.18 -42.44 6.54
N SER A 202 1.03 -42.59 7.18
CA SER A 202 0.85 -43.64 8.17
C SER A 202 0.59 -44.94 7.39
N SER A 203 1.60 -45.82 7.33
CA SER A 203 1.39 -47.20 6.90
C SER A 203 0.81 -47.98 8.07
N LYS A 204 -0.47 -48.33 7.97
CA LYS A 204 -1.05 -49.47 8.66
C LYS A 204 -0.30 -50.72 8.20
N ASN A 205 0.20 -51.52 9.13
CA ASN A 205 0.37 -52.96 8.94
C ASN A 205 -0.46 -53.66 10.00
N THR A 206 -1.45 -54.41 9.54
CA THR A 206 -2.21 -55.41 10.26
C THR A 206 -1.57 -56.75 9.93
N VAL A 207 -1.08 -57.49 10.93
CA VAL A 207 -1.52 -58.85 11.33
C VAL A 207 -1.15 -58.98 12.81
#